data_AF-A0A850Q9Q7-F1
#
_entry.id   AF-A0A850Q9Q7-F1
#
_cell.length_a   1.000
_cell.length_b   1.000
_cell.length_c   1.000
_cell.angle_alpha   90.00
_cell.angle_beta   90.00
_cell.angle_gamma   90.00
#
_symmetry.space_group_name_H-M   'P 1'
#
loop_
_entity.id
_entity.type
_entity.pdbx_description
1 polymer ?
#
loop_
_entity_poly.entity_id
_entity_poly.type
_entity_poly.pdbx_seq_one_letter_code
_entity_poly.pdbx_strand_id
1 'polypeptide(L)' 'GFGIQRVYTDDGQLDETMAVKDGDVVCVPRGHHPCGAPYGFEMYYLNVMAGPLRKWRFVPAPEVEHLF' A
#
# COMPACT_ATOMS: atom_id res chain seq x y z
N GLY A 1 -5.03 16.98 5.18
CA GLY A 1 -5.93 15.85 5.48
C GLY A 1 -5.13 14.69 6.00
N PHE A 2 -5.65 13.48 5.86
CA PHE A 2 -4.89 12.24 6.05
C PHE A 2 -5.32 11.22 5.00
N GLY A 3 -4.43 10.29 4.68
CA GLY A 3 -4.75 9.05 3.99
C GLY A 3 -4.74 7.88 4.97
N ILE A 4 -5.35 6.77 4.60
CA ILE A 4 -5.17 5.49 5.27
C ILE A 4 -4.33 4.60 4.37
N GLN A 5 -3.24 4.06 4.91
CA GLN A 5 -2.48 2.99 4.26
C GLN A 5 -2.45 1.80 5.20
N ARG A 6 -2.77 0.62 4.68
CA ARG A 6 -2.64 -0.65 5.41
C ARG A 6 -1.56 -1.47 4.74
N VAL A 7 -0.65 -2.07 5.51
CA VAL A 7 0.36 -3.01 5.01
C VAL A 7 0.15 -4.35 5.71
N TYR A 8 -0.21 -5.39 4.95
CA TYR A 8 -0.57 -6.68 5.52
C TYR A 8 -0.14 -7.89 4.67
N THR A 9 0.05 -9.04 5.31
CA THR A 9 0.36 -10.32 4.65
C THR A 9 -0.79 -11.32 4.80
N ASP A 10 -0.91 -12.27 3.87
CA ASP A 10 -2.00 -13.26 3.87
C ASP A 10 -2.05 -14.11 5.16
N ASP A 11 -0.89 -14.31 5.78
CA ASP A 11 -0.71 -15.04 7.05
C ASP A 11 -0.90 -14.16 8.30
N GLY A 12 -1.16 -12.86 8.13
CA GLY A 12 -1.33 -11.89 9.22
C GLY A 12 -0.08 -11.62 10.07
N GLN A 13 1.10 -12.13 9.70
CA GLN A 13 2.35 -11.88 10.45
C GLN A 13 2.82 -10.42 10.35
N LEU A 14 2.32 -9.69 9.36
CA LEU A 14 2.38 -8.24 9.28
C LEU A 14 0.95 -7.77 9.02
N ASP A 15 0.43 -6.84 9.82
CA ASP A 15 -0.88 -6.22 9.61
C ASP A 15 -0.95 -4.88 10.35
N GLU A 16 -0.51 -3.82 9.68
CA GLU A 16 -0.44 -2.48 10.24
C GLU A 16 -1.34 -1.53 9.45
N THR A 17 -2.13 -0.72 10.16
CA THR A 17 -2.96 0.33 9.56
C THR A 17 -2.54 1.69 10.08
N MET A 18 -2.17 2.59 9.18
CA MET A 18 -1.62 3.90 9.52
C MET A 18 -2.48 5.01 8.93
N ALA A 19 -2.72 6.05 9.74
CA ALA A 19 -3.19 7.34 9.26
C ALA A 19 -1.98 8.19 8.84
N VAL A 20 -1.75 8.28 7.54
CA VAL A 20 -0.62 9.01 6.96
C VAL A 20 -0.99 10.46 6.67
N LYS A 21 -0.05 11.38 6.86
CA LYS A 21 -0.20 12.82 6.62
C LYS A 21 0.78 13.30 5.56
N ASP A 22 0.63 14.56 5.19
CA ASP A 22 1.55 15.21 4.26
C ASP A 22 3.00 15.18 4.78
N GLY A 23 3.93 14.80 3.91
CA GLY A 23 5.33 14.60 4.24
C GLY A 23 5.69 13.27 4.91
N ASP A 24 4.71 12.43 5.28
CA ASP A 24 4.99 11.11 5.84
C ASP A 24 5.49 10.12 4.78
N VAL A 25 6.24 9.11 5.24
CA VAL A 25 6.73 8.01 4.42
C VAL A 25 6.32 6.68 5.06
N VAL A 26 5.79 5.77 4.24
CA VAL A 26 5.51 4.39 4.63
C VAL A 26 6.47 3.44 3.91
N CYS A 27 7.17 2.63 4.70
CA CYS A 27 7.98 1.54 4.17
C CYS A 27 7.12 0.27 4.04
N VAL A 28 7.16 -0.36 2.86
CA VAL A 28 6.44 -1.61 2.58
C VAL A 28 7.45 -2.75 2.40
N PRO A 29 7.82 -3.48 3.46
CA PRO A 29 8.85 -4.52 3.38
C PRO A 29 8.35 -5.81 2.70
N ARG A 30 7.04 -6.09 2.79
CA ARG A 30 6.36 -7.23 2.18
C ARG A 30 4.84 -7.05 2.27
N GLY A 31 4.10 -7.85 1.51
CA GLY A 31 2.64 -7.92 1.60
C GLY A 31 1.88 -6.92 0.73
N HIS A 32 0.56 -6.93 0.90
CA HIS A 32 -0.40 -6.05 0.26
C HIS A 32 -0.37 -4.69 0.92
N HIS A 33 -0.57 -3.62 0.15
CA HIS A 33 -0.38 -2.25 0.63
C HIS A 33 -1.38 -1.24 0.01
N PRO A 34 -2.70 -1.47 0.15
CA PRO A 34 -3.70 -0.55 -0.38
C PRO A 34 -3.68 0.81 0.31
N CYS A 35 -4.05 1.82 -0.46
CA CYS A 35 -4.18 3.21 -0.03
C CYS A 35 -5.63 3.67 -0.19
N GLY A 36 -6.15 4.39 0.80
CA GLY A 36 -7.50 4.96 0.79
C GLY A 36 -7.49 6.41 1.23
N ALA A 37 -8.13 7.29 0.45
CA ALA A 37 -8.41 8.66 0.85
C ALA A 37 -9.81 8.73 1.47
N PRO A 38 -10.00 9.32 2.66
CA PRO A 38 -11.33 9.59 3.17
C PRO A 38 -12.06 10.58 2.25
N TYR A 39 -13.40 10.49 2.22
CA TYR A 39 -14.23 11.37 1.39
C TYR A 39 -13.93 12.85 1.67
N GLY A 40 -13.73 13.64 0.60
CA GLY A 40 -13.41 15.06 0.68
C GLY A 40 -11.92 15.38 0.84
N PHE A 41 -11.03 14.37 0.90
CA PHE A 41 -9.58 14.57 0.86
C PHE A 41 -8.99 14.07 -0.44
N GLU A 42 -8.04 14.83 -0.98
CA GLU A 42 -7.16 14.36 -2.04
C GLU A 42 -5.91 13.74 -1.42
N MET A 43 -5.43 12.65 -2.04
CA MET A 43 -4.22 11.96 -1.63
C MET A 43 -3.30 11.78 -2.83
N TYR A 44 -2.07 12.26 -2.70
CA TYR A 44 -1.00 12.06 -3.65
C TYR A 44 0.15 11.32 -2.98
N TYR A 45 0.78 10.39 -3.69
CA TYR A 45 1.95 9.67 -3.21
C TYR A 45 2.91 9.36 -4.36
N LEU A 46 4.21 9.40 -4.04
CA LEU A 46 5.29 9.02 -4.94
C LEU A 46 5.85 7.66 -4.52
N ASN A 47 5.88 6.70 -5.45
CA ASN A 47 6.45 5.37 -5.19
C ASN A 47 7.87 5.27 -5.72
N VAL A 48 8.75 4.64 -4.92
CA VAL A 48 10.09 4.25 -5.33
C VAL A 48 10.27 2.77 -5.01
N MET A 49 10.66 1.98 -6.01
CA MET A 49 10.95 0.56 -5.86
C MET A 49 12.26 0.21 -6.56
N ALA A 50 12.99 -0.72 -5.97
CA ALA A 50 14.20 -1.30 -6.55
C ALA A 50 14.28 -2.79 -6.19
N GLY A 51 15.01 -3.54 -7.00
CA GLY A 51 15.23 -4.98 -6.80
C GLY A 51 16.27 -5.52 -7.79
N PRO A 52 16.70 -6.78 -7.62
CA PRO A 52 17.74 -7.39 -8.46
C PRO A 52 17.35 -7.49 -9.94
N LEU A 53 16.06 -7.42 -10.26
CA LEU A 53 15.53 -7.39 -11.62
C LEU A 53 14.60 -6.19 -11.77
N ARG A 54 14.89 -5.30 -12.73
CA ARG A 54 14.05 -4.13 -13.05
C ARG A 54 12.82 -4.53 -13.87
N LYS A 55 11.93 -5.31 -13.25
CA LYS A 55 10.61 -5.69 -13.79
C LYS A 55 9.57 -5.60 -12.69
N TRP A 56 8.51 -4.84 -12.92
CA TRP A 56 7.40 -4.74 -11.99
C TRP A 56 6.41 -5.90 -12.25
N ARG A 57 6.37 -6.85 -11.33
CA ARG A 57 5.47 -8.02 -11.36
C ARG A 57 4.85 -8.15 -9.99
N PHE A 58 3.54 -8.26 -9.94
CA PHE A 58 2.76 -8.34 -8.70
C PHE A 58 1.68 -9.41 -8.83
N VAL A 59 1.15 -9.84 -7.69
CA VAL A 59 0.03 -10.77 -7.58
C VAL A 59 -1.05 -10.03 -6.78
N PRO A 60 -2.29 -9.91 -7.30
CA PRO A 60 -3.38 -9.31 -6.53
C PRO A 60 -3.72 -10.16 -5.31
N ALA A 61 -4.23 -9.53 -4.25
CA ALA A 61 -4.77 -10.28 -3.12
C ALA A 61 -6.01 -11.08 -3.58
N PRO A 62 -6.24 -12.30 -3.05
CA PRO A 62 -7.36 -13.16 -3.48
C PRO A 62 -8.72 -12.46 -3.45
N GLU A 63 -8.96 -11.61 -2.44
CA GLU A 63 -10.21 -10.88 -2.25
C GLU A 63 -10.49 -9.80 -3.32
N VAL A 64 -9.46 -9.34 -4.04
CA VAL A 64 -9.57 -8.31 -5.10
C VAL A 64 -9.13 -8.81 -6.47
N GLU A 65 -8.89 -10.11 -6.63
CA GLU A 65 -8.44 -10.70 -7.89
C GLU A 65 -9.36 -10.34 -9.06
N HIS A 66 -10.67 -10.28 -8.81
CA HIS A 66 -11.70 -9.91 -9.79
C HIS A 66 -11.63 -8.47 -10.33
N LEU A 67 -10.77 -7.60 -9.77
CA LEU A 67 -10.58 -6.22 -10.25
C LEU A 67 -9.52 -6.10 -11.36
N PHE A 68 -8.80 -7.18 -11.66
CA PHE A 68 -7.67 -7.21 -12.62
C PHE A 68 -7.87 -8.28 -13.70
#